data_AF-A0A3M1Y4M9-F1
#
_entry.id   AF-A0A3M1Y4M9-F1
#
_cell.length_a   1.000
_cell.length_b   1.000
_cell.length_c   1.000
_cell.angle_alpha   90.00
_cell.angle_beta   90.00
_cell.angle_gamma   90.00
#
_symmetry.space_group_name_H-M   'P 1'
#
loop_
_entity.id
_entity.type
_entity.pdbx_description
1 polymer ?
#
loop_
_entity_poly.entity_id
_entity_poly.type
_entity_poly.pdbx_seq_one_letter_code
_entity_poly.pdbx_strand_id
1 'polypeptide(L)'
;MFDDIKITHNDKGYTIQSDNVLKLVAQVERIISVVELAKLVSEGTPPLASIAMAYGIILRYAGATITDEEIYREFFSDSDAAATAQNCILTLLQLMVPDLENPPDQTGGDSVGK
;
A
#
# COMPACT_ATOMS: atom_id res chain seq x y z
N MET A 1 -8.87 15.76 -3.10
CA MET A 1 -9.91 14.70 -3.08
C MET A 1 -9.17 13.40 -3.26
N PHE A 2 -9.57 12.30 -2.61
CA PHE A 2 -8.92 11.01 -2.85
C PHE A 2 -9.34 10.48 -4.23
N ASP A 3 -8.44 9.77 -4.90
CA ASP A 3 -8.77 8.99 -6.10
C ASP A 3 -9.15 7.55 -5.71
N ASP A 4 -9.78 6.83 -6.65
CA ASP A 4 -10.01 5.40 -6.51
C ASP A 4 -8.67 4.65 -6.45
N ILE A 5 -8.54 3.75 -5.48
CA ILE A 5 -7.31 2.97 -5.29
C ILE A 5 -7.49 1.59 -5.91
N LYS A 6 -6.58 1.24 -6.81
CA LYS A 6 -6.54 -0.06 -7.49
C LYS A 6 -5.47 -0.93 -6.87
N ILE A 7 -5.83 -2.15 -6.49
CA ILE A 7 -4.93 -3.10 -5.84
C ILE A 7 -4.99 -4.40 -6.62
N THR A 8 -3.84 -5.01 -6.85
CA THR A 8 -3.76 -6.36 -7.42
C THR A 8 -3.16 -7.29 -6.39
N HIS A 9 -3.82 -8.41 -6.15
CA HIS A 9 -3.35 -9.45 -5.24
C HIS A 9 -3.72 -10.82 -5.81
N ASN A 10 -2.73 -11.71 -5.93
CA ASN A 10 -2.88 -13.04 -6.54
C ASN A 10 -3.61 -12.97 -7.91
N ASP A 11 -3.13 -12.09 -8.79
CA ASP A 11 -3.67 -11.79 -10.14
C ASP A 11 -5.12 -11.29 -10.17
N LYS A 12 -5.72 -11.03 -9.00
CA LYS A 12 -7.06 -10.47 -8.89
C LYS A 12 -6.99 -8.99 -8.58
N GLY A 13 -7.69 -8.21 -9.42
CA GLY A 13 -7.84 -6.77 -9.25
C GLY A 13 -8.99 -6.42 -8.29
N TYR A 14 -8.74 -5.43 -7.46
CA TYR A 14 -9.67 -4.87 -6.49
C TYR A 14 -9.69 -3.34 -6.62
N THR A 15 -10.82 -2.71 -6.29
CA THR A 15 -10.96 -1.25 -6.34
C THR A 15 -11.64 -0.75 -5.07
N ILE A 16 -10.98 0.19 -4.40
CA ILE A 16 -11.53 0.92 -3.26
C ILE A 16 -11.97 2.28 -3.80
N GLN A 17 -13.25 2.59 -3.61
CA GLN A 17 -13.82 3.86 -4.04
C GLN A 17 -13.25 5.02 -3.19
N SER A 18 -12.96 6.14 -3.86
CA SER A 18 -12.39 7.37 -3.29
C SER A 18 -13.11 7.87 -2.02
N ASP A 19 -14.43 7.79 -1.97
CA ASP A 19 -15.28 8.19 -0.84
C ASP A 19 -15.08 7.34 0.43
N ASN A 20 -14.39 6.21 0.30
CA ASN A 20 -14.13 5.26 1.36
C ASN A 20 -12.66 5.20 1.81
N VAL A 21 -11.76 5.87 1.09
CA VAL A 21 -10.31 5.82 1.36
C VAL A 21 -9.99 6.28 2.79
N LEU A 22 -10.52 7.42 3.24
CA LEU A 22 -10.23 7.92 4.59
C LEU A 22 -10.75 6.99 5.70
N LYS A 23 -11.90 6.34 5.50
CA LYS A 23 -12.45 5.36 6.46
C LYS A 23 -11.57 4.12 6.54
N LEU A 24 -10.98 3.71 5.41
CA LEU A 24 -10.04 2.62 5.36
C LEU A 24 -8.71 3.00 6.03
N VAL A 25 -8.15 4.17 5.71
CA VAL A 25 -6.93 4.70 6.35
C VAL A 25 -7.08 4.69 7.88
N ALA A 26 -8.19 5.19 8.41
CA ALA A 26 -8.43 5.23 9.85
C ALA A 26 -8.50 3.83 10.52
N GLN A 27 -8.81 2.77 9.77
CA GLN A 27 -8.77 1.40 10.27
C GLN A 27 -7.34 0.84 10.24
N VAL A 28 -6.61 1.08 9.15
CA VAL A 28 -5.22 0.63 8.99
C VAL A 28 -4.30 1.33 9.99
N GLU A 29 -4.51 2.62 10.23
CA GLU A 29 -3.71 3.44 11.15
C GLU A 29 -3.78 2.98 12.62
N ARG A 30 -4.82 2.21 12.99
CA ARG A 30 -4.91 1.58 14.31
C ARG A 30 -3.94 0.41 14.51
N ILE A 31 -3.41 -0.14 13.41
CA ILE A 31 -2.48 -1.27 13.41
C ILE A 31 -1.06 -0.77 13.22
N ILE A 32 -0.86 0.11 12.24
CA ILE A 32 0.44 0.68 11.90
C ILE A 32 0.25 2.09 11.35
N SER A 33 1.00 3.05 11.88
CA SER A 33 0.94 4.43 11.45
C SER A 33 1.76 4.67 10.19
N VAL A 34 1.46 5.76 9.47
CA VAL A 34 2.22 6.19 8.29
C VAL A 34 3.71 6.45 8.62
N VAL A 35 3.99 6.96 9.82
CA VAL A 35 5.36 7.23 10.29
C VAL A 35 6.14 5.93 10.52
N GLU A 36 5.48 4.90 11.03
CA GLU A 36 6.08 3.58 11.18
C GLU A 36 6.32 2.94 9.82
N LEU A 37 5.34 2.95 8.91
CA LEU A 37 5.49 2.45 7.54
C LEU A 37 6.66 3.10 6.80
N ALA A 38 6.79 4.43 6.88
CA ALA A 38 7.88 5.15 6.24
C ALA A 38 9.27 4.71 6.74
N LYS A 39 9.41 4.41 8.04
CA LYS A 39 10.66 3.89 8.62
C LYS A 39 10.98 2.46 8.17
N LEU A 40 9.95 1.64 7.93
CA LEU A 40 10.14 0.27 7.45
C LEU A 40 10.71 0.22 6.05
N VAL A 41 10.34 1.18 5.19
CA VAL A 41 10.88 1.28 3.82
C VAL A 41 12.39 1.58 3.83
N SER A 42 12.88 2.33 4.82
CA SER A 42 14.28 2.77 4.83
C SER A 42 15.24 1.76 5.46
N GLU A 43 14.94 1.21 6.65
CA GLU A 43 16.00 0.59 7.49
C GLU A 43 15.54 -0.56 8.40
N GLY A 44 14.27 -0.98 8.33
CA GLY A 44 13.67 -1.88 9.33
C GLY A 44 13.41 -3.32 8.87
N THR A 45 13.49 -4.28 9.79
CA THR A 45 12.77 -5.55 9.64
C THR A 45 11.29 -5.31 9.89
N PRO A 46 10.40 -5.50 8.90
CA PRO A 46 9.00 -5.18 9.08
C PRO A 46 8.33 -6.12 10.09
N PRO A 47 7.44 -5.61 10.96
CA PRO A 47 6.60 -6.44 11.81
C PRO A 47 5.57 -7.17 10.93
N LEU A 48 5.97 -8.31 10.35
CA LEU A 48 5.20 -9.04 9.33
C LEU A 48 3.75 -9.33 9.75
N ALA A 49 3.49 -9.61 11.03
CA ALA A 49 2.12 -9.80 11.52
C ALA A 49 1.28 -8.52 11.38
N SER A 50 1.83 -7.35 11.74
CA SER A 50 1.14 -6.07 11.57
C SER A 50 0.93 -5.73 10.09
N ILE A 51 1.92 -6.02 9.24
CA ILE A 51 1.79 -5.85 7.78
C ILE A 51 0.69 -6.75 7.22
N ALA A 52 0.64 -8.03 7.62
CA ALA A 52 -0.41 -8.96 7.21
C ALA A 52 -1.80 -8.47 7.61
N MET A 53 -1.99 -8.09 8.87
CA MET A 53 -3.30 -7.61 9.36
C MET A 53 -3.72 -6.31 8.66
N ALA A 54 -2.81 -5.36 8.52
CA ALA A 54 -3.05 -4.09 7.86
C ALA A 54 -3.43 -4.28 6.38
N TYR A 55 -2.67 -5.09 5.65
CA TYR A 55 -2.94 -5.42 4.26
C TYR A 55 -4.24 -6.23 4.10
N GLY A 56 -4.51 -7.14 5.04
CA GLY A 56 -5.75 -7.93 5.09
C GLY A 56 -6.99 -7.07 5.27
N ILE A 57 -6.93 -6.00 6.08
CA ILE A 57 -8.02 -5.02 6.18
C ILE A 57 -8.30 -4.41 4.81
N ILE A 58 -7.27 -3.99 4.08
CA ILE A 58 -7.42 -3.37 2.75
C ILE A 58 -8.10 -4.33 1.77
N LEU A 59 -7.58 -5.56 1.67
CA LEU A 59 -8.13 -6.57 0.76
C LEU A 59 -9.59 -6.90 1.10
N ARG A 60 -9.91 -7.10 2.37
CA ARG A 60 -11.29 -7.37 2.81
C ARG A 60 -12.21 -6.17 2.60
N TYR A 61 -11.71 -4.96 2.81
CA TYR A 61 -12.47 -3.73 2.52
C TYR A 61 -12.81 -3.63 1.03
N ALA A 62 -11.92 -4.11 0.16
CA ALA A 62 -12.13 -4.16 -1.28
C ALA A 62 -12.93 -5.39 -1.76
N GLY A 63 -13.42 -6.24 -0.84
CA GLY A 63 -14.27 -7.39 -1.14
C GLY A 63 -13.53 -8.73 -1.33
N ALA A 64 -12.26 -8.83 -0.95
CA ALA A 64 -11.56 -10.10 -0.91
C ALA A 64 -12.03 -10.97 0.29
N THR A 65 -12.09 -12.28 0.08
CA THR A 65 -12.27 -13.26 1.16
C THR A 65 -10.91 -13.85 1.47
N ILE A 66 -10.18 -13.22 2.41
CA ILE A 66 -8.84 -13.65 2.82
C ILE A 66 -8.61 -13.36 4.32
N THR A 67 -7.90 -14.27 4.97
CA THR A 67 -7.53 -14.22 6.39
C THR A 67 -6.15 -13.60 6.58
N ASP A 68 -5.88 -13.08 7.78
CA ASP A 68 -4.57 -12.50 8.09
C ASP A 68 -3.48 -13.58 8.11
N GLU A 69 -3.83 -14.81 8.50
CA GLU A 69 -2.93 -15.96 8.48
C GLU A 69 -2.57 -16.40 7.05
N GLU A 70 -3.50 -16.29 6.10
CA GLU A 70 -3.20 -16.55 4.68
C GLU A 70 -2.14 -15.57 4.17
N ILE A 71 -2.34 -14.26 4.39
CA ILE A 71 -1.39 -13.22 4.00
C ILE A 71 -0.05 -13.40 4.71
N TYR A 72 -0.09 -13.67 6.02
CA TYR A 72 1.13 -13.88 6.80
C TYR A 72 1.95 -15.06 6.27
N ARG A 73 1.31 -16.15 5.84
CA ARG A 73 2.00 -17.30 5.24
C ARG A 73 2.65 -16.97 3.89
N GLU A 74 2.07 -16.07 3.11
CA GLU A 74 2.64 -15.67 1.81
C GLU A 74 4.03 -15.04 1.96
N PHE A 75 4.30 -14.37 3.09
CA PHE A 75 5.62 -13.84 3.44
C PHE A 75 6.70 -14.90 3.69
N PHE A 76 6.36 -16.19 3.68
CA PHE A 76 7.30 -17.28 3.85
C PHE A 76 7.26 -18.28 2.68
N SER A 77 6.59 -17.92 1.57
CA SER A 77 6.55 -18.77 0.38
C SER A 77 7.85 -18.67 -0.44
N ASP A 78 8.30 -19.82 -0.99
CA ASP A 78 9.71 -20.12 -1.32
C ASP A 78 10.28 -19.51 -2.62
N SER A 79 9.86 -18.30 -3.03
CA SER A 79 10.58 -17.60 -4.10
C SER A 79 10.65 -16.09 -4.01
N ASP A 80 9.79 -15.43 -3.23
CA ASP A 80 9.80 -13.96 -3.16
C ASP A 80 9.23 -13.36 -1.87
N ALA A 81 9.37 -14.07 -0.75
CA ALA A 81 8.94 -13.66 0.58
C ALA A 81 9.22 -12.18 0.92
N ALA A 82 10.43 -11.70 0.63
CA ALA A 82 10.85 -10.33 0.90
C ALA A 82 10.15 -9.32 -0.01
N ALA A 83 10.01 -9.58 -1.31
CA ALA A 83 9.30 -8.65 -2.18
C ALA A 83 7.79 -8.65 -1.91
N THR A 84 7.20 -9.79 -1.51
CA THR A 84 5.79 -9.82 -1.08
C THR A 84 5.55 -8.89 0.10
N ALA A 85 6.40 -8.94 1.12
CA ALA A 85 6.32 -8.04 2.26
C ALA A 85 6.55 -6.57 1.85
N GLN A 86 7.53 -6.30 0.98
CA GLN A 86 7.82 -4.96 0.47
C GLN A 86 6.64 -4.38 -0.32
N ASN A 87 6.02 -5.17 -1.19
CA ASN A 87 4.86 -4.77 -1.99
C ASN A 87 3.66 -4.43 -1.09
N CYS A 88 3.45 -5.20 -0.02
CA CYS A 88 2.42 -4.90 0.97
C CYS A 88 2.70 -3.56 1.67
N ILE A 89 3.94 -3.31 2.08
CA ILE A 89 4.36 -2.04 2.70
C ILE A 89 4.15 -0.85 1.75
N LEU A 90 4.57 -0.98 0.48
CA LEU A 90 4.38 0.07 -0.52
C LEU A 90 2.90 0.35 -0.78
N THR A 91 2.07 -0.68 -0.87
CA THR A 91 0.61 -0.52 -1.03
C THR A 91 -0.01 0.18 0.17
N LEU A 92 0.39 -0.19 1.39
CA LEU A 92 -0.04 0.46 2.62
C LEU A 92 0.36 1.94 2.65
N LEU A 93 1.58 2.24 2.21
CA LEU A 93 2.09 3.60 2.17
C LEU A 93 1.37 4.46 1.11
N GLN A 94 1.13 3.92 -0.09
CA GLN A 94 0.35 4.59 -1.16
C GLN A 94 -1.08 4.90 -0.71
N LEU A 95 -1.71 3.99 0.03
CA LEU A 95 -3.04 4.22 0.61
C LEU A 95 -3.05 5.41 1.59
N MET A 96 -2.02 5.53 2.45
CA MET A 96 -1.94 6.56 3.48
C MET A 96 -1.38 7.90 2.96
N VAL A 97 -0.63 7.86 1.86
CA VAL A 97 -0.01 9.03 1.24
C VAL A 97 -0.30 9.01 -0.26
N PRO A 98 -1.49 9.50 -0.68
CA PRO A 98 -1.95 9.44 -2.06
C PRO A 98 -1.01 10.16 -3.05
N ASP A 99 -0.31 11.21 -2.58
CA ASP A 99 0.55 12.07 -3.42
C ASP A 99 2.01 11.59 -3.52
N LEU A 100 2.32 10.33 -3.16
CA LEU A 100 3.68 9.79 -3.36
C LEU A 100 4.07 9.65 -4.85
N GLU A 101 3.13 9.83 -5.79
CA GLU A 101 3.41 10.07 -7.21
C GLU A 101 2.71 11.32 -7.74
N ASN A 102 3.42 12.44 -7.70
CA ASN A 102 3.49 13.44 -8.77
C ASN A 102 4.83 14.20 -8.64
N PRO A 103 5.95 13.68 -9.18
CA PRO A 103 7.06 14.57 -9.50
C PRO A 103 6.52 15.69 -10.42
N PRO A 104 6.90 16.96 -10.20
CA PRO A 104 6.41 18.04 -11.03
C PRO A 104 6.71 17.72 -12.49
N ASP A 105 5.65 17.77 -13.30
CA ASP A 105 5.69 17.64 -14.74
C ASP A 105 6.84 18.50 -15.30
N GLN A 106 7.89 17.86 -15.81
CA GLN A 106 8.96 18.55 -16.55
C GLN A 106 8.52 18.86 -17.99
N THR A 107 7.23 19.10 -18.25
CA THR A 107 6.80 19.80 -19.46
C THR A 107 7.03 21.30 -19.31
N GLY A 108 8.29 21.68 -19.46
CA GLY A 108 8.73 23.07 -19.47
C GLY A 108 10.03 23.22 -20.23
N GLY A 109 10.19 22.50 -21.34
CA GLY A 109 11.14 22.87 -22.38
C GLY A 109 10.70 24.18 -23.01
N ASP A 110 11.03 25.31 -22.38
CA ASP A 110 10.99 26.60 -23.05
C ASP A 110 12.36 26.86 -23.67
N SER A 111 12.46 26.45 -24.93
CA SER A 111 13.38 27.06 -25.88
C SER A 111 12.92 28.50 -26.13
N VAL A 112 13.51 29.46 -25.42
CA VAL A 112 13.53 30.89 -25.80
C VAL A 112 14.93 31.38 -25.42
N GLY A 113 15.89 31.49 -26.33
CA GLY A 113 15.86 32.43 -27.44
C GLY A 113 16.65 33.69 -27.05
N LYS A 114 17.99 33.63 -27.17
CA LYS A 114 18.87 34.67 -27.71
C LYS A 114 20.32 34.21 -27.75
#